data_AF-A0A4S1E8I5-F1
#
_entry.id   AF-A0A4S1E8I5-F1
#
_cell.length_a   1.000
_cell.length_b   1.000
_cell.length_c   1.000
_cell.angle_alpha   90.00
_cell.angle_beta   90.00
_cell.angle_gamma   90.00
#
_symmetry.space_group_name_H-M   'P 1'
#
loop_
_entity.id
_entity.type
_entity.pdbx_description
1 polymer ?
#
loop_
_entity_poly.entity_id
_entity_poly.type
_entity_poly.pdbx_seq_one_letter_code
_entity_poly.pdbx_strand_id
1 'polypeptide(L)' 'MKQAVGLVGWRGMVGSVLMQRMREENDFSRFEPVFFSTSNAGGAAPEWAEGAGALQNAYDIDSLKK' A
#
# COMPACT_ATOMS: atom_id res chain seq x y z
N MET A 1 9.51 4.51 15.94
CA MET A 1 8.54 3.57 15.34
C MET A 1 8.30 4.02 13.90
N LYS A 2 8.22 3.10 12.94
CA LYS A 2 7.79 3.46 11.58
C LYS A 2 6.28 3.72 11.59
N GLN A 3 5.83 4.74 10.87
CA GLN A 3 4.42 5.08 10.79
C GLN A 3 3.73 4.16 9.77
N ALA A 4 2.55 3.63 10.09
CA ALA A 4 1.75 2.89 9.12
C ALA A 4 1.16 3.88 8.10
N VAL A 5 1.28 3.57 6.80
CA VAL A 5 0.75 4.42 5.72
C VAL A 5 -0.11 3.57 4.79
N GLY A 6 -1.40 3.93 4.72
CA GLY A 6 -2.37 3.29 3.84
C GLY A 6 -2.26 3.77 2.39
N LEU A 7 -2.12 2.83 1.46
CA LEU A 7 -2.03 3.08 0.03
C LEU A 7 -3.29 2.56 -0.68
N VAL A 8 -4.12 3.47 -1.19
CA VAL A 8 -5.33 3.18 -1.96
C VAL A 8 -5.16 3.68 -3.40
N GLY A 9 -5.66 2.93 -4.40
CA GLY A 9 -5.57 3.37 -5.81
C GLY A 9 -4.18 3.26 -6.45
N TRP A 10 -3.23 2.62 -5.78
CA TRP A 10 -1.83 2.47 -6.22
C TRP A 10 -1.65 1.65 -7.52
N ARG A 11 -2.68 0.92 -7.97
CA ARG A 11 -2.68 0.15 -9.23
C ARG A 11 -3.12 0.97 -10.47
N GLY A 12 -3.68 2.16 -10.27
CA GLY A 12 -4.09 3.04 -11.38
C GLY A 12 -2.91 3.74 -12.04
N MET A 13 -3.17 4.51 -13.10
CA MET A 13 -2.12 5.23 -13.87
C MET A 13 -1.25 6.15 -13.01
N VAL A 14 -1.87 6.95 -12.12
CA VAL A 14 -1.13 7.84 -11.21
C VAL A 14 -0.44 7.04 -10.09
N GLY A 15 -1.15 6.03 -9.57
CA GLY A 15 -0.66 5.18 -8.50
C GLY A 15 0.60 4.41 -8.87
N SER A 16 0.68 3.85 -10.09
CA SER A 16 1.82 3.06 -10.53
C SER A 16 3.08 3.92 -10.66
N VAL A 17 2.96 5.15 -11.18
CA VAL A 17 4.05 6.13 -11.26
C VAL A 17 4.50 6.55 -9.85
N LEU A 18 3.56 6.79 -8.93
CA LEU A 18 3.88 7.07 -7.53
C LEU A 18 4.68 5.92 -6.89
N MET A 19 4.22 4.68 -7.05
CA MET A 19 4.94 3.50 -6.51
C MET A 19 6.34 3.36 -7.11
N GLN A 20 6.51 3.66 -8.40
CA GLN A 20 7.83 3.65 -9.04
C GLN A 20 8.75 4.70 -8.40
N ARG A 21 8.31 5.97 -8.33
CA ARG A 21 9.10 7.06 -7.76
C ARG A 21 9.46 6.80 -6.29
N MET A 22 8.51 6.33 -5.48
CA MET A 22 8.76 6.01 -4.07
C MET A 22 9.79 4.88 -3.89
N ARG A 23 9.90 3.94 -4.83
CA ARG A 23 10.97 2.93 -4.81
C ARG A 23 12.31 3.52 -5.25
N GLU A 24 12.33 4.32 -6.31
CA GLU A 24 13.54 5.00 -6.79
C GLU A 24 14.17 5.89 -5.70
N GLU A 25 13.34 6.55 -4.89
CA GLU A 25 13.77 7.42 -3.78
C GLU A 25 13.90 6.67 -2.43
N ASN A 26 13.69 5.34 -2.41
CA ASN A 26 13.75 4.50 -1.21
C ASN A 26 12.81 4.94 -0.04
N ASP A 27 11.66 5.50 -0.37
CA ASP A 27 10.70 6.01 0.62
C ASP A 27 10.10 4.91 1.50
N PHE A 28 9.91 3.70 0.96
CA PHE A 28 9.37 2.54 1.70
C PHE A 28 10.25 2.11 2.87
N SER A 29 11.51 2.54 2.93
CA SER A 29 12.36 2.32 4.11
C SER A 29 11.92 3.13 5.33
N ARG A 30 11.13 4.20 5.13
CA ARG A 30 10.81 5.22 6.13
C ARG A 30 9.49 4.98 6.86
N PHE A 31 8.62 4.11 6.34
CA PHE A 31 7.29 3.83 6.87
C PHE A 31 6.90 2.35 6.70
N GLU A 32 5.78 1.93 7.27
CA GLU A 32 5.19 0.59 7.05
C GLU A 32 4.03 0.69 6.05
N PRO A 33 4.19 0.19 4.81
CA PRO A 33 3.15 0.26 3.79
C PRO A 33 2.00 -0.72 4.09
N VAL A 34 0.77 -0.22 4.05
CA VAL A 34 -0.45 -1.02 4.09
C VAL A 34 -1.20 -0.84 2.78
N PHE A 35 -1.32 -1.89 1.98
CA PHE A 35 -1.98 -1.81 0.68
C PHE A 35 -3.46 -2.13 0.79
N PHE A 36 -4.29 -1.25 0.23
CA PHE A 36 -5.73 -1.44 0.15
C PHE A 36 -6.18 -1.69 -1.30
N SER A 37 -7.33 -2.33 -1.46
CA SER A 37 -7.96 -2.54 -2.76
C SER A 37 -9.49 -2.46 -2.67
N THR A 38 -10.12 -1.92 -3.71
CA THR A 38 -11.59 -1.90 -3.87
C THR A 38 -12.11 -3.13 -4.61
N SER A 39 -11.24 -3.85 -5.34
CA SER A 39 -11.64 -4.96 -6.22
C SER A 39 -10.95 -6.29 -5.92
N ASN A 40 -9.88 -6.29 -5.11
CA ASN A 40 -9.09 -7.49 -4.82
C ASN A 40 -8.60 -7.52 -3.36
N ALA A 41 -9.50 -7.23 -2.40
CA ALA A 41 -9.19 -7.40 -0.98
C ALA A 41 -8.91 -8.88 -0.67
N GLY A 42 -7.92 -9.16 0.16
CA GLY A 42 -7.40 -10.50 0.45
C GLY A 42 -6.38 -11.02 -0.57
N GLY A 43 -6.15 -10.31 -1.67
CA GLY A 43 -5.09 -10.64 -2.63
C GLY A 43 -3.68 -10.45 -2.06
N ALA A 44 -2.67 -10.93 -2.79
CA ALA A 44 -1.27 -10.70 -2.44
C ALA A 44 -0.86 -9.23 -2.65
N ALA A 45 -0.02 -8.72 -1.74
CA ALA A 45 0.70 -7.47 -1.93
C ALA A 45 1.78 -7.62 -3.04
N PRO A 46 2.31 -6.51 -3.58
CA PRO A 46 3.39 -6.57 -4.55
C PRO A 46 4.62 -7.30 -4.00
N GLU A 47 5.27 -8.13 -4.83
CA GLU A 47 6.43 -8.94 -4.41
C GLU A 47 7.60 -8.10 -3.86
N TRP A 48 7.77 -6.88 -4.36
CA TRP A 48 8.83 -5.95 -3.90
C TRP A 48 8.54 -5.32 -2.53
N ALA A 49 7.30 -5.40 -2.04
CA ALA A 49 6.92 -4.83 -0.76
C ALA A 49 7.14 -5.88 0.35
N GLU A 50 8.40 -6.17 0.64
CA GLU A 50 8.77 -7.13 1.68
C GLU A 50 8.09 -6.78 3.02
N GLY A 51 7.43 -7.78 3.62
CA GLY A 51 6.69 -7.61 4.88
C GLY A 51 5.29 -7.02 4.74
N ALA A 52 4.86 -6.61 3.54
CA ALA A 52 3.47 -6.23 3.32
C ALA A 52 2.56 -7.47 3.34
N GLY A 53 1.55 -7.46 4.21
CA GLY A 53 0.54 -8.50 4.30
C GLY A 53 -0.43 -8.50 3.11
N ALA A 54 -1.48 -9.32 3.20
CA ALA A 54 -2.54 -9.35 2.19
C ALA A 54 -3.22 -7.97 2.03
N LEU A 55 -3.74 -7.70 0.83
CA LEU A 55 -4.43 -6.46 0.51
C LEU A 55 -5.65 -6.27 1.42
N GLN A 56 -5.73 -5.13 2.09
CA GLN A 56 -6.87 -4.77 2.93
C GLN A 56 -8.03 -4.21 2.09
N ASN A 57 -9.24 -4.24 2.66
CA ASN A 57 -10.44 -3.73 1.99
C ASN A 57 -10.47 -2.19 2.06
N ALA A 58 -10.47 -1.52 0.91
CA ALA A 58 -10.52 -0.06 0.83
C ALA A 58 -11.86 0.56 1.28
N TYR A 59 -12.89 -0.25 1.51
CA TYR A 59 -14.18 0.18 2.07
C TYR A 59 -14.30 -0.05 3.59
N ASP A 60 -13.30 -0.67 4.22
CA ASP A 60 -13.28 -0.87 5.66
C ASP A 60 -12.83 0.41 6.38
N ILE A 61 -13.81 1.16 6.88
CA ILE A 61 -13.61 2.44 7.54
C ILE A 61 -12.84 2.30 8.87
N ASP A 62 -13.00 1.19 9.57
CA ASP A 62 -12.32 0.99 10.85
C ASP A 62 -10.83 0.74 10.62
N SER A 63 -10.48 -0.01 9.57
CA SER A 63 -9.10 -0.19 9.14
C SER A 63 -8.45 1.11 8.64
N LEU A 64 -9.21 2.01 8.00
CA LEU A 64 -8.71 3.30 7.50
C LEU A 64 -8.54 4.38 8.57
N LYS A 65 -9.18 4.24 9.74
CA LYS A 65 -9.11 5.21 10.84
C LYS A 65 -7.89 5.02 11.76
N LYS A 66 -7.18 3.90 11.64
CA LYS A 66 -5.98 3.60 12.43
C LYS A 66 -4.85 4.58 12.18
#